data_AF-A0A9R1WBN7-F1
#
_entry.id   AF-A0A9R1WBN7-F1
#
_cell.length_a   1.000
_cell.length_b   1.000
_cell.length_c   1.000
_cell.angle_alpha   90.00
_cell.angle_beta   90.00
_cell.angle_gamma   90.00
#
_symmetry.space_group_name_H-M   'P 1'
#
loop_
_entity.id
_entity.type
_entity.pdbx_description
1 polymer ?
#
loop_
_entity_poly.entity_id
_entity_poly.type
_entity_poly.pdbx_seq_one_letter_code
_entity_poly.pdbx_strand_id
1 'polypeptide(L)'
;MFVAVAINGNNHTLPIAFGLAVENNLYYCTWFLMRLKEALIQGREVLFITTMDDVVSSCIEHVFPDSYHGYTSKSALKYISTRGVSG
;
A
#
# COMPACT_ATOMS: atom_id res chain seq x y z
N MET A 1 8.80 1.36 8.74
CA MET A 1 7.88 2.52 8.80
C MET A 1 6.87 2.39 7.66
N PHE A 2 5.60 2.52 7.97
CA PHE A 2 4.50 2.57 7.02
C PHE A 2 3.97 3.99 6.92
N VAL A 3 3.62 4.43 5.71
CA VAL A 3 3.01 5.74 5.46
C VAL A 3 1.87 5.53 4.49
N ALA A 4 0.67 5.96 4.89
CA ALA A 4 -0.47 6.03 3.99
C ALA A 4 -0.65 7.47 3.54
N VAL A 5 -0.80 7.64 2.23
CA VAL A 5 -0.92 8.94 1.60
C VAL A 5 -2.16 8.90 0.72
N ALA A 6 -3.04 9.89 0.88
CA ALA A 6 -4.23 10.04 0.06
C ALA A 6 -4.01 11.11 -1.01
N ILE A 7 -4.72 10.94 -2.13
CA ILE A 7 -4.89 11.96 -3.15
C ILE A 7 -6.30 12.52 -2.99
N ASN A 8 -6.43 13.83 -2.79
CA ASN A 8 -7.74 14.48 -2.72
C ASN A 8 -8.26 14.87 -4.12
N GLY A 9 -9.49 15.41 -4.18
CA GLY A 9 -10.12 15.82 -5.45
C GLY A 9 -9.40 16.92 -6.23
N ASN A 10 -8.39 17.56 -5.64
CA ASN A 10 -7.53 18.58 -6.27
C ASN A 10 -6.16 18.02 -6.68
N ASN A 11 -6.00 16.69 -6.71
CA ASN A 11 -4.73 16.00 -6.95
C ASN A 11 -3.63 16.33 -5.94
N HIS A 12 -3.97 16.87 -4.77
CA HIS A 12 -2.97 17.08 -3.72
C HIS A 12 -2.76 15.80 -2.93
N THR A 13 -1.49 15.52 -2.70
CA THR A 13 -1.01 14.37 -1.96
C THR A 13 -0.86 14.75 -0.48
N LEU A 14 -1.59 14.06 0.39
CA LEU A 14 -1.63 14.36 1.83
C LEU A 14 -1.36 13.09 2.64
N PRO A 15 -0.40 13.09 3.58
CA PRO A 15 -0.23 11.95 4.49
C PRO A 15 -1.45 11.85 5.41
N ILE A 16 -2.05 10.66 5.50
CA ILE A 16 -3.25 10.42 6.32
C ILE A 16 -2.98 9.51 7.52
N ALA A 17 -1.92 8.70 7.48
CA ALA A 17 -1.52 7.86 8.60
C ALA A 17 -0.03 7.50 8.55
N PHE A 18 0.55 7.29 9.73
CA PHE A 18 1.92 6.84 9.92
C PHE A 18 1.96 5.65 10.87
N GLY A 19 2.75 4.62 10.54
CA GLY A 19 2.95 3.44 11.35
C GLY A 19 4.44 3.22 11.62
N LEU A 20 4.84 3.24 12.88
CA LEU A 20 6.19 2.86 13.30
C LEU A 20 6.22 1.37 13.59
N ALA A 21 7.09 0.65 12.90
CA ALA A 21 7.26 -0.79 13.06
C ALA A 21 8.75 -1.11 13.08
N VAL A 22 9.10 -2.12 13.88
CA VAL A 22 10.48 -2.61 14.02
C VAL A 22 10.95 -3.28 12.73
N GLU A 23 10.03 -3.93 12.01
CA GLU A 23 10.30 -4.58 10.74
C GLU A 23 9.11 -4.51 9.78
N ASN A 24 9.38 -4.72 8.49
CA ASN A 24 8.36 -4.83 7.46
C ASN A 24 7.98 -6.31 7.30
N ASN A 25 7.06 -6.80 8.14
CA ASN A 25 6.53 -8.15 8.07
C ASN A 25 5.00 -8.14 7.96
N LEU A 26 4.41 -9.31 7.72
CA LEU A 26 2.95 -9.46 7.60
C LEU A 26 2.19 -8.97 8.84
N TYR A 27 2.73 -9.20 10.05
CA TYR A 27 2.09 -8.82 11.31
C TYR A 27 1.95 -7.30 11.45
N TYR A 28 3.04 -6.55 11.33
CA TYR A 28 3.03 -5.09 11.50
C TYR A 28 2.31 -4.39 10.36
N CYS A 29 2.44 -4.92 9.14
CA CYS A 29 1.74 -4.42 7.95
C CYS A 29 0.22 -4.61 8.08
N THR A 30 -0.23 -5.80 8.49
CA THR A 30 -1.65 -6.07 8.76
C THR A 30 -2.18 -5.17 9.87
N TRP A 31 -1.46 -5.05 10.98
CA TRP A 31 -1.85 -4.17 12.09
C TRP A 31 -2.03 -2.72 11.61
N PHE A 32 -1.09 -2.19 10.83
CA PHE A 32 -1.18 -0.83 10.30
C PHE A 32 -2.41 -0.63 9.41
N LEU A 33 -2.65 -1.57 8.49
CA LEU A 33 -3.82 -1.51 7.60
C LEU A 33 -5.14 -1.66 8.35
N MET A 34 -5.21 -2.48 9.40
CA MET A 34 -6.41 -2.58 10.24
C MET A 34 -6.72 -1.26 10.95
N ARG A 35 -5.71 -0.60 11.52
CA ARG A 35 -5.87 0.73 12.13
C ARG A 35 -6.30 1.78 11.10
N LEU A 36 -5.74 1.71 9.89
CA LEU A 36 -6.14 2.58 8.79
C LEU A 36 -7.61 2.33 8.40
N LYS A 37 -8.03 1.06 8.29
CA LYS A 37 -9.42 0.69 7.98
C LYS A 37 -10.42 1.25 8.99
N GLU A 38 -10.09 1.18 10.28
CA GLU A 38 -10.90 1.74 11.37
C GLU A 38 -11.04 3.28 11.28
N ALA A 39 -10.00 3.96 10.79
CA ALA A 39 -9.99 5.42 10.63
C ALA A 39 -10.70 5.91 9.35
N LEU A 40 -10.86 5.03 8.34
CA LEU A 40 -11.55 5.36 7.10
C LEU A 40 -13.07 5.29 7.29
N ILE A 41 -13.79 6.22 6.66
CA ILE A 41 -15.26 6.26 6.72
C ILE A 41 -15.82 5.01 6.03
N GLN A 42 -16.70 4.29 6.72
CA GLN A 42 -17.37 3.10 6.18
C GLN A 42 -18.14 3.42 4.89
N GLY A 43 -18.08 2.50 3.92
CA GLY A 43 -18.80 2.61 2.64
C GLY A 43 -18.09 3.43 1.56
N ARG A 44 -16.90 3.99 1.83
CA ARG A 44 -16.06 4.60 0.80
C ARG A 44 -15.21 3.52 0.12
N GLU A 45 -15.28 3.45 -1.20
CA GLU A 45 -14.37 2.66 -2.02
C GLU A 45 -12.96 3.25 -1.97
N VAL A 46 -11.96 2.39 -1.81
CA VAL A 46 -10.54 2.79 -1.70
C VAL A 46 -9.72 1.98 -2.71
N LEU A 47 -8.89 2.70 -3.48
CA LEU A 47 -7.87 2.14 -4.35
C LEU A 47 -6.50 2.28 -3.67
N PHE A 48 -5.74 1.20 -3.61
CA PHE A 48 -4.37 1.20 -3.12
C PHE A 48 -3.37 1.17 -4.26
N ILE A 49 -2.37 2.05 -4.21
CA ILE A 49 -1.19 2.00 -5.09
C ILE A 49 0.04 1.86 -4.19
N THR A 50 0.71 0.70 -4.26
CA THR A 50 1.86 0.39 -3.38
C THR A 50 3.10 0.03 -4.19
N THR A 51 4.25 -0.06 -3.53
CA THR A 51 5.41 -0.73 -4.14
C THR A 51 5.08 -2.20 -4.39
N MET A 52 5.67 -2.78 -5.45
CA MET A 52 5.66 -4.23 -5.67
C MET A 52 6.45 -4.89 -4.54
N ASP A 53 5.73 -5.44 -3.59
CA ASP A 53 6.22 -6.09 -2.39
C ASP A 53 5.17 -7.14 -1.98
N ASP A 54 5.60 -8.39 -1.83
CA ASP A 54 4.69 -9.52 -1.58
C ASP A 54 4.01 -9.40 -0.22
N VAL A 55 4.73 -8.91 0.81
CA VAL A 55 4.17 -8.69 2.15
C VAL A 55 3.06 -7.67 2.08
N VAL A 56 3.31 -6.52 1.46
CA VAL A 56 2.30 -5.46 1.33
C VAL A 56 1.08 -5.93 0.54
N SER A 57 1.31 -6.65 -0.56
CA SER A 57 0.21 -7.18 -1.39
C SER A 57 -0.68 -8.14 -0.60
N SER A 58 -0.07 -9.10 0.11
CA SER A 58 -0.82 -10.02 0.98
C SER A 58 -1.58 -9.31 2.09
N CYS A 59 -1.02 -8.26 2.71
CA CYS A 59 -1.75 -7.53 3.74
C CYS A 59 -2.96 -6.76 3.17
N ILE A 60 -2.85 -6.19 1.96
CA ILE A 60 -3.95 -5.47 1.31
C ILE A 60 -5.08 -6.44 0.98
N GLU A 61 -4.77 -7.56 0.33
CA GLU A 61 -5.75 -8.62 0.03
C GLU A 61 -6.44 -9.15 1.29
N HIS A 62 -5.71 -9.25 2.40
CA HIS A 62 -6.24 -9.70 3.68
C HIS A 62 -7.17 -8.67 4.36
N VAL A 63 -6.78 -7.40 4.41
CA VAL A 63 -7.50 -6.36 5.19
C VAL A 63 -8.57 -5.63 4.35
N PHE A 64 -8.33 -5.47 3.05
CA PHE A 64 -9.18 -4.77 2.08
C PHE A 64 -9.44 -5.66 0.86
N PRO A 65 -10.11 -6.82 1.01
CA PRO A 65 -10.29 -7.79 -0.07
C PRO A 65 -11.09 -7.25 -1.27
N ASP A 66 -11.97 -6.27 -1.02
CA ASP A 66 -12.82 -5.68 -2.06
C ASP A 66 -12.21 -4.40 -2.68
N SER A 67 -11.04 -3.97 -2.21
CA SER A 67 -10.36 -2.79 -2.74
C SER A 67 -9.57 -3.13 -4.00
N TYR A 68 -9.60 -2.22 -4.97
CA TYR A 68 -8.63 -2.27 -6.06
C TYR A 68 -7.20 -2.08 -5.52
N HIS A 69 -6.26 -2.85 -6.04
CA HIS A 69 -4.85 -2.78 -5.69
C HIS A 69 -3.98 -2.76 -6.94
N GLY A 70 -3.12 -1.76 -7.04
CA GLY A 70 -2.17 -1.60 -8.12
C GLY A 70 -0.77 -1.27 -7.61
N TYR A 71 0.18 -1.26 -8.53
CA TYR A 71 1.58 -1.02 -8.21
C TYR A 71 2.08 0.31 -8.76
N THR A 72 3.01 0.94 -8.04
CA THR A 72 3.65 2.15 -8.51
C THR A 72 4.44 1.88 -9.80
N SER A 73 4.39 2.81 -10.76
CA SER A 73 5.19 2.71 -11.99
C SER A 73 6.69 2.57 -11.69
N LYS A 74 7.18 3.19 -10.62
CA LYS A 74 8.57 3.09 -10.17
C LYS A 74 8.97 1.66 -9.82
N SER A 75 8.17 0.96 -9.00
CA SER A 75 8.47 -0.43 -8.65
C SER A 75 8.31 -1.37 -9.84
N ALA A 76 7.32 -1.12 -10.71
CA ALA A 76 7.15 -1.89 -11.94
C ALA A 76 8.34 -1.76 -12.89
N LEU A 77 8.83 -0.53 -13.13
CA LEU A 77 10.01 -0.28 -13.95
C LEU A 77 11.26 -0.92 -13.37
N LYS A 78 11.46 -0.85 -12.05
CA LYS A 78 12.58 -1.50 -11.37
C LYS A 78 12.53 -3.02 -11.57
N TYR A 79 11.36 -3.62 -11.40
CA TYR A 79 11.17 -5.06 -11.60
C TYR A 79 11.50 -5.48 -13.04
N ILE A 80 10.98 -4.75 -14.03
CA ILE A 80 11.27 -4.99 -15.45
C ILE A 80 12.76 -4.83 -15.74
N SER A 81 13.40 -3.77 -15.24
CA SER A 81 14.83 -3.55 -15.49
C SER A 81 15.69 -4.66 -14.88
N THR A 82 15.40 -5.12 -13.66
CA THR A 82 16.16 -6.20 -13.03
C THR A 82 16.06 -7.53 -13.77
N ARG A 83 14.94 -7.79 -14.47
CA ARG A 83 14.78 -8.98 -15.32
C ARG A 83 15.48 -8.85 -16.68
N GLY A 84 15.61 -7.64 -17.20
CA GLY A 84 16.31 -7.37 -18.46
C GLY A 84 17.83 -7.52 -18.41
N VAL A 85 18.45 -7.56 -17.22
CA VAL A 85 19.91 -7.76 -17.04
C VAL A 85 20.27 -9.25 -16.92
N SER A 86 19.28 -10.15 -16.87
CA SER A 86 19.49 -11.59 -16.72
C SER A 86 19.46 -12.37 -18.05
N GLY A 87 19.41 -11.66 -19.19
CA GLY A 87 19.32 -12.23 -20.54
C GLY A 87 20.59 -12.04 -21.35
#